data_AF-A0A2P8ASY3-F1
#
_entry.id   AF-A0A2P8ASY3-F1
#
_cell.length_a   1.000
_cell.length_b   1.000
_cell.length_c   1.000
_cell.angle_alpha   90.00
_cell.angle_beta   90.00
_cell.angle_gamma   90.00
#
_symmetry.space_group_name_H-M   'P 1'
#
loop_
_entity.id
_entity.type
_entity.pdbx_description
1 polymer ?
#
loop_
_entity_poly.entity_id
_entity_poly.type
_entity_poly.pdbx_seq_one_letter_code
_entity_poly.pdbx_strand_id
1 'polypeptide(L)'
;MTSAPANLLAVRSLLLTYLNVDKNTVRSQDLEPAEVGIVGDPNHKGGYHCGSDRVVPNDYSVVESTRDSSGLTLHASALDVGTFSVSSGGHTHNLRTFSTWCVSQCAAGAGDARDIREIIYSPDGTTVRRWDRLGKRTSGDSSHLFHTHFSFFRDSTKAGRDQTPLFRRYLTAIGLIAPPKPETDMEQTDKLIKNTGSPTRTVGDVLADLANLRNWLYSPGTTTGVVGPPPANSPLQQMLDMVRAWPALVAQVTALSGKDFTDEQQIVTGVLAGLPPEKIAAAIPPQIARDVADELSRRLTA
;
A
#
# COMPACT_ATOMS: atom_id res chain seq x y z
N MET A 1 -24.80 28.55 8.81
CA MET A 1 -25.19 28.50 7.39
C MET A 1 -24.14 27.69 6.65
N THR A 2 -24.56 26.89 5.67
CA THR A 2 -23.64 26.15 4.80
C THR A 2 -22.57 27.07 4.22
N SER A 3 -21.30 26.62 4.19
CA SER A 3 -20.17 27.41 3.70
C SER A 3 -19.26 26.65 2.73
N ALA A 4 -18.50 27.40 1.91
CA ALA A 4 -17.47 26.85 1.07
C ALA A 4 -16.19 26.60 1.90
N PRO A 5 -15.65 25.37 1.93
CA PRO A 5 -14.43 25.06 2.66
C PRO A 5 -13.19 25.56 1.90
N ALA A 6 -12.10 25.84 2.63
CA ALA A 6 -10.88 26.43 2.06
C ALA A 6 -10.25 25.56 0.96
N ASN A 7 -10.30 24.24 1.08
CA ASN A 7 -9.76 23.31 0.09
C ASN A 7 -10.53 23.31 -1.23
N LEU A 8 -11.87 23.45 -1.23
CA LEU A 8 -12.64 23.62 -2.47
C LEU A 8 -12.51 25.03 -3.05
N LEU A 9 -12.36 26.05 -2.19
CA LEU A 9 -12.00 27.40 -2.65
C LEU A 9 -10.63 27.41 -3.35
N ALA A 10 -9.69 26.57 -2.93
CA ALA A 10 -8.40 26.40 -3.61
C ALA A 10 -8.57 25.77 -5.00
N VAL A 11 -9.44 24.76 -5.15
CA VAL A 11 -9.78 24.20 -6.47
C VAL A 11 -10.42 25.25 -7.38
N ARG A 12 -11.41 25.98 -6.86
CA ARG A 12 -12.06 27.07 -7.59
C ARG A 12 -11.05 28.12 -8.05
N SER A 13 -10.17 28.55 -7.15
CA SER A 13 -9.13 29.54 -7.47
C SER A 13 -8.16 29.02 -8.53
N LEU A 14 -7.77 27.75 -8.46
CA LEU A 14 -6.92 27.10 -9.45
C LEU A 14 -7.57 27.11 -10.83
N LEU A 15 -8.82 26.64 -10.94
CA LEU A 15 -9.52 26.57 -12.22
C LEU A 15 -9.72 27.97 -12.83
N LEU A 16 -10.21 28.93 -12.05
CA LEU A 16 -10.39 30.31 -12.51
C LEU A 16 -9.07 31.00 -12.88
N THR A 17 -7.95 30.60 -12.29
CA THR A 17 -6.65 31.18 -12.66
C THR A 17 -6.25 30.83 -14.09
N TYR A 18 -6.60 29.62 -14.56
CA TYR A 18 -6.11 29.09 -15.83
C TYR A 18 -7.19 28.95 -16.92
N LEU A 19 -8.47 28.94 -16.54
CA LEU A 19 -9.59 28.75 -17.46
C LEU A 19 -10.47 29.99 -17.63
N ASN A 20 -10.28 31.03 -16.81
CA ASN A 20 -10.83 32.36 -17.08
C ASN A 20 -9.77 33.19 -17.80
N VAL A 21 -9.78 33.18 -19.14
CA VAL A 21 -8.71 33.78 -19.95
C VAL A 21 -8.81 35.31 -19.94
N ASP A 22 -10.01 35.88 -20.04
CA ASP A 22 -10.23 37.33 -19.92
C ASP A 22 -11.09 37.70 -18.69
N LYS A 23 -10.40 37.95 -17.57
CA LYS A 23 -11.03 38.30 -16.29
C LYS A 23 -11.83 39.61 -16.30
N ASN A 24 -11.75 40.41 -17.38
CA ASN A 24 -12.44 41.69 -17.50
C ASN A 24 -13.71 41.60 -18.35
N THR A 25 -13.93 40.50 -19.08
CA THR A 25 -15.04 40.36 -20.01
C THR A 25 -15.68 38.99 -19.88
N VAL A 26 -17.00 38.96 -19.67
CA VAL A 26 -17.73 37.69 -19.69
C VAL A 26 -17.75 37.09 -21.10
N ARG A 27 -17.22 35.88 -21.27
CA ARG A 27 -17.14 35.19 -22.57
C ARG A 27 -17.54 33.74 -22.46
N SER A 28 -18.20 33.20 -23.49
CA SER A 28 -18.59 31.78 -23.53
C SER A 28 -17.39 30.81 -23.63
N GLN A 29 -16.20 31.33 -23.93
CA GLN A 29 -14.96 30.57 -23.95
C GLN A 29 -14.26 30.52 -22.58
N ASP A 30 -14.65 31.38 -21.64
CA ASP A 30 -14.03 31.52 -20.33
C ASP A 30 -14.84 30.79 -19.27
N LEU A 31 -14.16 30.26 -18.26
CA LEU A 31 -14.80 29.74 -17.06
C LEU A 31 -15.06 30.90 -16.10
N GLU A 32 -16.30 31.34 -15.98
CA GLU A 32 -16.64 32.50 -15.16
C GLU A 32 -16.73 32.18 -13.67
N PRO A 33 -16.49 33.16 -12.76
CA PRO A 33 -16.58 32.93 -11.32
C PRO A 33 -17.94 32.40 -10.86
N ALA A 34 -19.03 32.76 -11.57
CA ALA A 34 -20.38 32.30 -11.31
C ALA A 34 -20.63 30.85 -11.79
N GLU A 35 -19.80 30.35 -12.70
CA GLU A 35 -19.87 29.00 -13.26
C GLU A 35 -19.03 27.99 -12.46
N VAL A 36 -18.36 28.43 -11.39
CA VAL A 36 -17.64 27.56 -10.46
C VAL A 36 -18.31 27.61 -9.08
N GLY A 37 -19.37 26.82 -8.93
CA GLY A 37 -20.23 26.77 -7.75
C GLY A 37 -19.74 25.78 -6.69
N ILE A 38 -19.88 26.10 -5.41
CA ILE A 38 -19.54 25.20 -4.29
C ILE A 38 -20.72 25.03 -3.35
N VAL A 39 -21.36 26.13 -2.97
CA VAL A 39 -22.50 26.15 -2.05
C VAL A 39 -23.77 26.30 -2.86
N GLY A 40 -24.72 25.38 -2.67
CA GLY A 40 -26.02 25.47 -3.32
C GLY A 40 -26.79 26.71 -2.84
N ASP A 41 -27.67 27.24 -3.67
CA ASP A 41 -28.51 28.39 -3.35
C ASP A 41 -29.38 28.14 -2.08
N PRO A 42 -30.01 29.17 -1.49
CA PRO A 42 -30.80 29.00 -0.26
C PRO A 42 -31.94 27.97 -0.34
N ASN A 43 -32.49 27.73 -1.53
CA ASN A 43 -33.56 26.76 -1.80
C ASN A 43 -33.02 25.35 -2.04
N HIS A 44 -31.74 25.20 -2.35
CA HIS A 44 -31.08 23.91 -2.49
C HIS A 44 -31.13 23.15 -1.16
N LYS A 45 -31.81 21.99 -1.15
CA LYS A 45 -31.92 21.11 0.01
C LYS A 45 -31.32 19.75 -0.34
N GLY A 46 -30.44 19.28 0.54
CA GLY A 46 -29.77 18.01 0.35
C GLY A 46 -28.57 18.03 -0.59
N GLY A 47 -27.95 16.86 -0.74
CA GLY A 47 -26.77 16.65 -1.58
C GLY A 47 -25.49 17.30 -1.06
N TYR A 48 -24.43 17.19 -1.88
CA TYR A 48 -23.08 17.62 -1.51
C TYR A 48 -22.90 19.14 -1.51
N HIS A 49 -23.79 19.91 -2.14
CA HIS A 49 -23.82 21.38 -2.04
C HIS A 49 -24.34 21.92 -0.71
N CYS A 50 -24.85 21.04 0.15
CA CYS A 50 -25.37 21.36 1.46
C CYS A 50 -24.45 20.90 2.59
N GLY A 51 -24.30 21.75 3.60
CA GLY A 51 -23.76 21.39 4.90
C GLY A 51 -24.83 20.77 5.80
N SER A 52 -24.45 20.46 7.03
CA SER A 52 -25.29 19.81 8.05
C SER A 52 -26.58 20.56 8.38
N ASP A 53 -26.65 21.85 8.08
CA ASP A 53 -27.82 22.70 8.29
C ASP A 53 -28.88 22.59 7.18
N ARG A 54 -28.55 21.96 6.03
CA ARG A 54 -29.45 21.88 4.86
C ARG A 54 -29.60 20.49 4.27
N VAL A 55 -28.79 19.52 4.69
CA VAL A 55 -29.05 18.11 4.35
C VAL A 55 -30.36 17.64 4.98
N VAL A 56 -31.09 16.79 4.28
CA VAL A 56 -32.39 16.27 4.73
C VAL A 56 -32.22 14.90 5.40
N PRO A 57 -33.22 14.41 6.18
CA PRO A 57 -33.17 13.05 6.71
C PRO A 57 -32.98 12.03 5.58
N ASN A 58 -32.10 11.04 5.79
CA ASN A 58 -31.74 10.01 4.80
C ASN A 58 -31.12 10.53 3.50
N ASP A 59 -30.53 11.73 3.52
CA ASP A 59 -29.81 12.24 2.37
C ASP A 59 -28.68 11.30 1.96
N TYR A 60 -28.68 10.91 0.69
CA TYR A 60 -27.71 9.97 0.15
C TYR A 60 -26.26 10.44 0.29
N SER A 61 -26.04 11.77 0.26
CA SER A 61 -24.75 12.40 0.48
C SER A 61 -24.25 12.30 1.92
N VAL A 62 -25.00 11.63 2.79
CA VAL A 62 -24.64 11.37 4.19
C VAL A 62 -24.72 9.88 4.50
N VAL A 63 -25.80 9.20 4.10
CA VAL A 63 -26.08 7.84 4.60
C VAL A 63 -25.46 6.71 3.78
N GLU A 64 -25.05 6.97 2.54
CA GLU A 64 -24.54 5.90 1.66
C GLU A 64 -23.09 5.48 1.96
N SER A 65 -22.34 6.26 2.74
CA SER A 65 -20.94 5.95 3.07
C SER A 65 -20.53 6.50 4.43
N THR A 66 -19.69 5.75 5.16
CA THR A 66 -19.16 6.18 6.45
C THR A 66 -18.22 7.37 6.34
N ARG A 67 -17.55 7.55 5.20
CA ARG A 67 -16.75 8.75 4.90
C ARG A 67 -17.63 10.00 4.82
N ASP A 68 -18.88 9.86 4.42
CA ASP A 68 -19.80 10.98 4.29
C ASP A 68 -20.49 11.30 5.61
N SER A 69 -21.00 10.28 6.31
CA SER A 69 -21.63 10.48 7.62
C SER A 69 -20.66 11.00 8.69
N SER A 70 -19.45 10.45 8.78
CA SER A 70 -18.42 10.91 9.73
C SER A 70 -17.81 12.27 9.36
N GLY A 71 -17.90 12.63 8.09
CA GLY A 71 -17.41 13.87 7.51
C GLY A 71 -18.38 15.04 7.55
N LEU A 72 -19.63 14.82 7.97
CA LEU A 72 -20.67 15.86 7.90
C LEU A 72 -20.33 17.06 8.80
N THR A 73 -20.31 18.25 8.20
CA THR A 73 -20.08 19.54 8.85
C THR A 73 -20.96 20.60 8.17
N LEU A 74 -20.85 21.87 8.56
CA LEU A 74 -21.47 22.99 7.84
C LEU A 74 -20.88 23.23 6.45
N HIS A 75 -19.81 22.53 6.04
CA HIS A 75 -19.23 22.72 4.72
C HIS A 75 -19.99 21.96 3.62
N ALA A 76 -20.15 22.63 2.48
CA ALA A 76 -20.43 21.93 1.23
C ALA A 76 -19.21 21.07 0.85
N SER A 77 -19.46 19.97 0.15
CA SER A 77 -18.47 19.02 -0.36
C SER A 77 -18.70 18.75 -1.85
N ALA A 78 -19.17 19.76 -2.59
CA ALA A 78 -19.38 19.71 -4.02
C ALA A 78 -18.72 20.88 -4.75
N LEU A 79 -18.45 20.68 -6.04
CA LEU A 79 -17.97 21.68 -6.97
C LEU A 79 -18.69 21.50 -8.31
N ASP A 80 -19.39 22.53 -8.77
CA ASP A 80 -19.87 22.62 -10.14
C ASP A 80 -18.85 23.37 -10.99
N VAL A 81 -18.60 22.88 -12.20
CA VAL A 81 -17.76 23.53 -13.20
C VAL A 81 -18.57 23.69 -14.47
N GLY A 82 -18.82 24.94 -14.87
CA GLY A 82 -19.54 25.29 -16.09
C GLY A 82 -18.69 25.23 -17.36
N THR A 83 -19.19 25.85 -18.41
CA THR A 83 -18.58 25.77 -19.73
C THR A 83 -17.29 26.59 -19.82
N PHE A 84 -16.34 26.10 -20.63
CA PHE A 84 -15.16 26.84 -21.06
C PHE A 84 -14.65 26.24 -22.37
N SER A 85 -13.77 26.95 -23.07
CA SER A 85 -13.10 26.48 -24.28
C SER A 85 -11.73 27.13 -24.43
N VAL A 86 -10.67 26.35 -24.30
CA VAL A 86 -9.28 26.82 -24.35
C VAL A 86 -8.47 26.03 -25.37
N SER A 87 -7.66 26.72 -26.17
CA SER A 87 -6.76 26.07 -27.13
C SER A 87 -5.36 25.95 -26.53
N SER A 88 -4.85 24.73 -26.40
CA SER A 88 -3.52 24.45 -25.84
C SER A 88 -2.97 23.14 -26.40
N GLY A 89 -1.66 23.12 -26.69
CA GLY A 89 -0.98 21.95 -27.26
C GLY A 89 -1.54 21.51 -28.62
N GLY A 90 -2.06 22.44 -29.42
CA GLY A 90 -2.66 22.14 -30.74
C GLY A 90 -4.08 21.56 -30.67
N HIS A 91 -4.69 21.46 -29.49
CA HIS A 91 -6.03 20.93 -29.29
C HIS A 91 -6.92 21.92 -28.55
N THR A 92 -8.24 21.84 -28.80
CA THR A 92 -9.24 22.59 -28.03
C THR A 92 -9.76 21.72 -26.90
N HIS A 93 -9.66 22.24 -25.68
CA HIS A 93 -10.14 21.62 -24.45
C HIS A 93 -11.34 22.40 -23.93
N ASN A 94 -12.38 21.70 -23.52
CA ASN A 94 -13.62 22.28 -23.04
C ASN A 94 -14.20 21.46 -21.89
N LEU A 95 -15.39 21.83 -21.40
CA LEU A 95 -16.07 21.10 -20.33
C LEU A 95 -16.14 19.57 -20.58
N ARG A 96 -16.38 19.13 -21.82
CA ARG A 96 -16.58 17.70 -22.14
C ARG A 96 -15.27 16.93 -22.12
N THR A 97 -14.21 17.50 -22.69
CA THR A 97 -12.87 16.88 -22.65
C THR A 97 -12.34 16.84 -21.21
N PHE A 98 -12.60 17.89 -20.43
CA PHE A 98 -12.27 17.96 -19.01
C PHE A 98 -12.97 16.88 -18.19
N SER A 99 -14.29 16.79 -18.28
CA SER A 99 -15.05 15.86 -17.46
C SER A 99 -14.74 14.41 -17.83
N THR A 100 -14.62 14.11 -19.12
CA THR A 100 -14.22 12.79 -19.60
C THR A 100 -12.82 12.41 -19.11
N TRP A 101 -11.87 13.36 -19.13
CA TRP A 101 -10.53 13.14 -18.60
C TRP A 101 -10.57 12.86 -17.10
N CYS A 102 -11.25 13.68 -16.30
CA CYS A 102 -11.36 13.49 -14.85
C CYS A 102 -12.00 12.14 -14.50
N VAL A 103 -13.08 11.77 -15.18
CA VAL A 103 -13.74 10.47 -15.00
C VAL A 103 -12.80 9.30 -15.34
N SER A 104 -11.99 9.43 -16.39
CA SER A 104 -10.99 8.39 -16.73
C SER A 104 -9.97 8.17 -15.62
N GLN A 105 -9.51 9.25 -14.95
CA GLN A 105 -8.56 9.15 -13.84
C GLN A 105 -9.20 8.55 -12.59
N CYS A 106 -10.45 8.94 -12.31
CA CYS A 106 -11.27 8.37 -11.25
C CYS A 106 -11.48 6.86 -11.45
N ALA A 107 -11.84 6.43 -12.67
CA ALA A 107 -12.03 5.03 -13.04
C ALA A 107 -10.72 4.22 -13.00
N ALA A 108 -9.58 4.83 -13.36
CA ALA A 108 -8.25 4.22 -13.26
C ALA A 108 -7.74 4.12 -11.81
N GLY A 109 -8.47 4.65 -10.83
CA GLY A 109 -8.07 4.59 -9.42
C GLY A 109 -6.89 5.49 -9.08
N ALA A 110 -6.69 6.58 -9.83
CA ALA A 110 -5.59 7.50 -9.59
C ALA A 110 -5.57 8.01 -8.13
N GLY A 111 -4.38 8.09 -7.54
CA GLY A 111 -4.22 8.38 -6.10
C GLY A 111 -4.80 9.74 -5.68
N ASP A 112 -4.64 10.74 -6.55
CA ASP A 112 -5.16 12.10 -6.42
C ASP A 112 -6.68 12.23 -6.70
N ALA A 113 -7.35 11.15 -7.11
CA ALA A 113 -8.79 11.10 -7.33
C ALA A 113 -9.55 10.33 -6.24
N ARG A 114 -8.87 9.90 -5.16
CA ARG A 114 -9.43 9.06 -4.09
C ARG A 114 -10.48 9.76 -3.23
N ASP A 115 -10.44 11.08 -3.19
CA ASP A 115 -11.38 11.89 -2.42
C ASP A 115 -12.65 12.25 -3.23
N ILE A 116 -12.66 12.01 -4.55
CA ILE A 116 -13.85 12.16 -5.38
C ILE A 116 -14.80 10.98 -5.12
N ARG A 117 -16.03 11.31 -4.72
CA ARG A 117 -17.15 10.39 -4.47
C ARG A 117 -17.97 10.15 -5.73
N GLU A 118 -18.25 11.20 -6.50
CA GLU A 118 -18.93 11.06 -7.79
C GLU A 118 -18.62 12.24 -8.71
N ILE A 119 -18.83 11.99 -10.01
CA ILE A 119 -18.82 13.00 -11.06
C ILE A 119 -20.08 12.79 -11.90
N ILE A 120 -20.93 13.81 -12.00
CA ILE A 120 -22.07 13.84 -12.90
C ILE A 120 -21.74 14.78 -14.05
N TYR A 121 -21.79 14.27 -15.26
CA TYR A 121 -21.25 14.96 -16.43
C TYR A 121 -21.98 14.57 -17.71
N SER A 122 -21.75 15.36 -18.76
CA SER A 122 -22.14 15.02 -20.11
C SER A 122 -20.92 14.82 -21.01
N PRO A 123 -20.67 13.60 -21.53
CA PRO A 123 -19.53 13.33 -22.40
C PRO A 123 -19.70 13.93 -23.81
N ASP A 124 -20.93 14.09 -24.27
CA ASP A 124 -21.31 14.44 -25.64
C ASP A 124 -22.18 15.71 -25.73
N GLY A 125 -22.60 16.27 -24.60
CA GLY A 125 -23.52 17.42 -24.54
C GLY A 125 -25.00 17.06 -24.66
N THR A 126 -25.35 15.76 -24.81
CA THR A 126 -26.74 15.29 -24.98
C THR A 126 -27.14 14.21 -23.97
N THR A 127 -26.17 13.48 -23.45
CA THR A 127 -26.34 12.39 -22.49
C THR A 127 -25.80 12.81 -21.14
N VAL A 128 -26.51 12.52 -20.05
CA VAL A 128 -25.99 12.68 -18.69
C VAL A 128 -25.54 11.32 -18.16
N ARG A 129 -24.35 11.29 -17.56
CA ARG A 129 -23.77 10.10 -16.93
C ARG A 129 -23.32 10.43 -15.53
N ARG A 130 -23.26 9.42 -14.66
CA ARG A 130 -22.62 9.50 -13.36
C ARG A 130 -21.52 8.45 -13.26
N TRP A 131 -20.33 8.90 -12.89
CA TRP A 131 -19.32 8.03 -12.30
C TRP A 131 -19.47 8.09 -10.78
N ASP A 132 -19.59 6.94 -10.12
CA ASP A 132 -19.78 6.81 -8.68
C ASP A 132 -18.76 5.82 -8.13
N ARG A 133 -17.92 6.26 -7.18
CA ARG A 133 -16.90 5.42 -6.55
C ARG A 133 -17.49 4.27 -5.74
N LEU A 134 -18.69 4.45 -5.18
CA LEU A 134 -19.40 3.42 -4.43
C LEU A 134 -20.20 2.46 -5.33
N GLY A 135 -20.34 2.78 -6.62
CA GLY A 135 -21.13 2.00 -7.57
C GLY A 135 -22.62 1.93 -7.24
N LYS A 136 -23.15 2.88 -6.45
CA LYS A 136 -24.56 2.87 -6.00
C LYS A 136 -25.49 3.60 -6.97
N ARG A 137 -24.94 4.51 -7.78
CA ARG A 137 -25.71 5.42 -8.63
C ARG A 137 -25.11 5.53 -10.03
N THR A 138 -25.96 5.76 -11.04
CA THR A 138 -25.56 5.64 -12.46
C THR A 138 -25.97 6.80 -13.38
N SER A 139 -26.82 7.73 -12.93
CA SER A 139 -27.31 8.86 -13.75
C SER A 139 -27.45 10.16 -12.95
N GLY A 140 -27.79 11.25 -13.63
CA GLY A 140 -28.13 12.58 -13.09
C GLY A 140 -29.28 13.23 -13.86
N ASP A 141 -29.64 14.46 -13.52
CA ASP A 141 -30.66 15.24 -14.25
C ASP A 141 -30.05 16.05 -15.41
N SER A 142 -30.92 16.63 -16.25
CA SER A 142 -30.52 17.35 -17.47
C SER A 142 -29.75 18.66 -17.25
N SER A 143 -29.68 19.19 -16.03
CA SER A 143 -28.88 20.40 -15.77
C SER A 143 -27.38 20.16 -16.01
N HIS A 144 -26.93 18.91 -15.85
CA HIS A 144 -25.56 18.44 -16.07
C HIS A 144 -25.17 18.33 -17.55
N LEU A 145 -26.03 18.73 -18.48
CA LEU A 145 -25.66 18.93 -19.89
C LEU A 145 -24.78 20.17 -20.08
N PHE A 146 -24.89 21.12 -19.15
CA PHE A 146 -24.25 22.44 -19.24
C PHE A 146 -23.17 22.70 -18.18
N HIS A 147 -23.04 21.81 -17.19
CA HIS A 147 -21.98 21.85 -16.19
C HIS A 147 -21.59 20.44 -15.76
N THR A 148 -20.47 20.29 -15.08
CA THR A 148 -20.07 19.04 -14.44
C THR A 148 -20.05 19.21 -12.95
N HIS A 149 -20.74 18.30 -12.26
CA HIS A 149 -20.85 18.26 -10.82
C HIS A 149 -19.85 17.26 -10.25
N PHE A 150 -18.99 17.71 -9.35
CA PHE A 150 -18.08 16.88 -8.58
C PHE A 150 -18.56 16.83 -7.14
N SER A 151 -18.71 15.63 -6.60
CA SER A 151 -18.89 15.41 -5.16
C SER A 151 -17.61 14.84 -4.57
N PHE A 152 -17.18 15.40 -3.45
CA PHE A 152 -16.07 14.94 -2.65
C PHE A 152 -16.61 14.21 -1.42
N PHE A 153 -15.93 13.16 -0.98
CA PHE A 153 -16.27 12.55 0.30
C PHE A 153 -16.15 13.58 1.41
N ARG A 154 -17.18 13.68 2.27
CA ARG A 154 -17.22 14.75 3.28
C ARG A 154 -16.06 14.69 4.27
N ASP A 155 -15.53 13.51 4.57
CA ASP A 155 -14.36 13.35 5.45
C ASP A 155 -13.11 14.06 4.92
N SER A 156 -12.91 14.06 3.60
CA SER A 156 -11.78 14.71 2.94
C SER A 156 -11.90 16.22 3.03
N THR A 157 -13.12 16.74 2.86
CA THR A 157 -13.46 18.14 3.06
C THR A 157 -13.21 18.56 4.50
N LYS A 158 -13.78 17.82 5.47
CA LYS A 158 -13.64 18.07 6.90
C LYS A 158 -12.19 18.02 7.38
N ALA A 159 -11.40 17.09 6.84
CA ALA A 159 -9.98 16.96 7.18
C ALA A 159 -9.09 18.04 6.52
N GLY A 160 -9.66 18.92 5.69
CA GLY A 160 -8.89 19.96 5.00
C GLY A 160 -7.88 19.41 4.00
N ARG A 161 -8.09 18.20 3.47
CA ARG A 161 -7.19 17.61 2.48
C ARG A 161 -7.17 18.47 1.21
N ASP A 162 -5.99 18.59 0.59
CA ASP A 162 -5.83 19.30 -0.66
C ASP A 162 -6.60 18.59 -1.78
N GLN A 163 -7.56 19.30 -2.38
CA GLN A 163 -8.41 18.81 -3.47
C GLN A 163 -7.93 19.28 -4.85
N THR A 164 -6.86 20.09 -4.91
CA THR A 164 -6.29 20.60 -6.17
C THR A 164 -5.54 19.58 -7.04
N PRO A 165 -4.96 18.47 -6.54
CA PRO A 165 -4.03 17.65 -7.33
C PRO A 165 -4.59 17.11 -8.66
N LEU A 166 -5.81 16.56 -8.68
CA LEU A 166 -6.41 16.05 -9.92
C LEU A 166 -6.58 17.15 -10.98
N PHE A 167 -7.07 18.32 -10.57
CA PHE A 167 -7.30 19.47 -11.44
C PHE A 167 -5.98 20.09 -11.91
N ARG A 168 -4.97 20.16 -11.04
CA ARG A 168 -3.62 20.59 -11.40
C ARG A 168 -3.02 19.66 -12.44
N ARG A 169 -3.20 18.35 -12.28
CA ARG A 169 -2.71 17.36 -13.25
C ARG A 169 -3.45 17.46 -14.58
N TYR A 170 -4.76 17.73 -14.59
CA TYR A 170 -5.48 18.03 -15.83
C TYR A 170 -4.87 19.23 -16.55
N LEU A 171 -4.72 20.37 -15.86
CA LEU A 171 -4.15 21.60 -16.42
C LEU A 171 -2.73 21.38 -16.94
N THR A 172 -1.95 20.52 -16.27
CA THR A 172 -0.61 20.11 -16.72
C THR A 172 -0.69 19.27 -17.99
N ALA A 173 -1.58 18.28 -18.01
CA ALA A 173 -1.75 17.35 -19.13
C ALA A 173 -2.20 18.05 -20.42
N ILE A 174 -3.01 19.12 -20.29
CA ILE A 174 -3.41 19.93 -21.45
C ILE A 174 -2.44 21.07 -21.77
N GLY A 175 -1.33 21.20 -21.02
CA GLY A 175 -0.27 22.16 -21.28
C GLY A 175 -0.54 23.60 -20.83
N LEU A 176 -1.55 23.84 -19.98
CA LEU A 176 -1.81 25.19 -19.44
C LEU A 176 -0.90 25.56 -18.28
N ILE A 177 -0.40 24.56 -17.55
CA ILE A 177 0.62 24.77 -16.53
C ILE A 177 1.82 23.88 -16.81
N ALA A 178 3.01 24.39 -16.52
CA ALA A 178 4.21 23.58 -16.57
C ALA A 178 4.08 22.42 -15.56
N PRO A 179 4.57 21.22 -15.90
CA PRO A 179 4.73 20.19 -14.89
C PRO A 179 5.60 20.76 -13.76
N PRO A 180 5.36 20.34 -12.50
CA PRO A 180 6.29 20.67 -11.43
C PRO A 180 7.68 20.31 -11.92
N LYS A 181 8.62 21.27 -11.83
CA LYS A 181 10.01 20.99 -12.18
C LYS A 181 10.41 19.75 -11.38
N PRO A 182 11.03 18.74 -12.01
CA PRO A 182 11.66 17.67 -11.25
C PRO A 182 12.54 18.36 -10.22
N GLU A 183 12.25 18.17 -8.94
CA GLU A 183 13.09 18.71 -7.90
C GLU A 183 14.47 18.08 -8.10
N THR A 184 15.45 18.88 -8.52
CA THR A 184 16.82 18.41 -8.83
C THR A 184 17.52 17.87 -7.59
N ASP A 185 16.92 18.02 -6.41
CA ASP A 185 17.39 17.56 -5.10
C ASP A 185 16.60 16.35 -4.56
N MET A 186 15.66 15.79 -5.33
CA MET A 186 15.19 14.40 -5.10
C MET A 186 16.17 13.35 -5.66
N GLU A 187 17.46 13.69 -5.80
CA GLU A 187 18.48 12.67 -5.58
C GLU A 187 18.25 12.10 -4.17
N GLN A 188 18.42 10.79 -4.01
CA GLN A 188 18.44 10.11 -2.70
C GLN A 188 19.55 10.60 -1.76
N THR A 189 20.06 11.82 -1.93
CA THR A 189 21.05 12.48 -1.10
C THR A 189 20.48 13.02 0.19
N ASP A 190 19.16 13.26 0.29
CA ASP A 190 18.57 13.73 1.53
C ASP A 190 18.30 12.56 2.52
N LYS A 191 19.29 12.36 3.40
CA LYS A 191 19.23 11.63 4.70
C LYS A 191 19.52 10.13 4.79
N LEU A 192 20.35 9.57 3.91
CA LEU A 192 20.83 8.20 4.12
C LEU A 192 22.36 8.04 4.03
N ILE A 193 23.13 9.11 4.28
CA ILE A 193 24.59 9.04 4.06
C ILE A 193 25.37 8.45 5.24
N LYS A 194 24.89 8.38 6.50
CA LYS A 194 25.81 8.04 7.63
C LYS A 194 25.35 7.15 8.78
N ASN A 195 24.24 6.41 8.72
CA ASN A 195 23.96 5.51 9.85
C ASN A 195 23.36 4.16 9.45
N THR A 196 24.20 3.32 8.85
CA THR A 196 23.95 1.87 8.77
C THR A 196 24.34 1.15 10.07
N GLY A 197 24.71 1.88 11.14
CA GLY A 197 25.38 1.32 12.32
C GLY A 197 26.81 0.83 12.06
N SER A 198 27.24 0.83 10.79
CA SER A 198 28.59 0.45 10.36
C SER A 198 29.33 1.70 9.85
N PRO A 199 30.43 2.12 10.49
CA PRO A 199 31.14 3.36 10.13
C PRO A 199 31.76 3.31 8.74
N THR A 200 31.85 2.14 8.12
CA THR A 200 32.45 1.91 6.80
C THR A 200 31.42 1.74 5.69
N ARG A 201 30.12 1.92 5.97
CA ARG A 201 29.05 1.65 4.99
C ARG A 201 28.06 2.78 4.88
N THR A 202 27.74 3.14 3.64
CA THR A 202 26.65 4.05 3.27
C THR A 202 25.36 3.25 3.07
N VAL A 203 24.21 3.93 3.08
CA VAL A 203 22.95 3.27 2.70
C VAL A 203 22.89 2.96 1.21
N GLY A 204 23.64 3.70 0.38
CA GLY A 204 23.86 3.31 -1.02
C GLY A 204 24.43 1.90 -1.14
N ASP A 205 25.39 1.54 -0.28
CA ASP A 205 25.95 0.19 -0.23
C ASP A 205 24.92 -0.86 0.21
N VAL A 206 24.00 -0.51 1.10
CA VAL A 206 22.92 -1.41 1.56
C VAL A 206 21.87 -1.61 0.47
N LEU A 207 21.50 -0.56 -0.25
CA LEU A 207 20.57 -0.64 -1.38
C LEU A 207 21.17 -1.42 -2.54
N ALA A 208 22.47 -1.26 -2.81
CA ALA A 208 23.20 -2.07 -3.76
C ALA A 208 23.19 -3.56 -3.37
N ASP A 209 23.46 -3.89 -2.10
CA ASP A 209 23.36 -5.27 -1.59
C ASP A 209 21.95 -5.85 -1.76
N LEU A 210 20.91 -5.09 -1.44
CA LEU A 210 19.50 -5.54 -1.58
C LEU A 210 19.10 -5.76 -3.03
N ALA A 211 19.52 -4.87 -3.94
CA ALA A 211 19.29 -5.02 -5.36
C ALA A 211 20.03 -6.25 -5.92
N ASN A 212 21.26 -6.50 -5.47
CA ASN A 212 22.04 -7.68 -5.84
C ASN A 212 21.41 -8.97 -5.30
N LEU A 213 20.97 -8.99 -4.04
CA LEU A 213 20.25 -10.13 -3.45
C LEU A 213 18.96 -10.42 -4.22
N ARG A 214 18.16 -9.40 -4.52
CA ARG A 214 16.96 -9.53 -5.35
C ARG A 214 17.31 -10.18 -6.68
N ASN A 215 18.25 -9.60 -7.42
CA ASN A 215 18.62 -10.09 -8.74
C ASN A 215 19.18 -11.53 -8.68
N TRP A 216 19.92 -11.89 -7.63
CA TRP A 216 20.41 -13.25 -7.40
C TRP A 216 19.27 -14.24 -7.14
N LEU A 217 18.30 -13.90 -6.28
CA LEU A 217 17.14 -14.76 -5.96
C LEU A 217 16.22 -15.00 -7.16
N TYR A 218 16.10 -14.03 -8.06
CA TYR A 218 15.24 -14.13 -9.25
C TYR A 218 15.94 -14.69 -10.49
N SER A 219 17.27 -14.78 -10.48
CA SER A 219 18.01 -15.30 -11.64
C SER A 219 17.98 -16.83 -11.65
N PRO A 220 17.72 -17.46 -12.81
CA PRO A 220 17.90 -18.91 -12.97
C PRO A 220 19.30 -19.34 -12.53
N GLY A 221 19.42 -20.51 -11.91
CA GLY A 221 20.64 -21.01 -11.23
C GLY A 221 21.90 -21.22 -12.08
N THR A 222 21.92 -20.73 -13.33
CA THR A 222 23.03 -20.82 -14.28
C THR A 222 23.43 -19.48 -14.90
N THR A 223 22.83 -18.36 -14.46
CA THR A 223 23.10 -17.05 -15.04
C THR A 223 24.47 -16.53 -14.59
N THR A 224 25.49 -16.72 -15.43
CA THR A 224 26.83 -16.17 -15.22
C THR A 224 26.81 -14.66 -15.48
N GLY A 225 27.29 -13.85 -14.53
CA GLY A 225 27.39 -12.39 -14.71
C GLY A 225 26.54 -11.52 -13.79
N VAL A 226 25.93 -12.06 -12.72
CA VAL A 226 25.35 -11.20 -11.67
C VAL A 226 26.50 -10.53 -10.89
N VAL A 227 26.77 -9.28 -11.25
CA VAL A 227 27.49 -8.21 -10.55
C VAL A 227 28.24 -8.66 -9.29
N GLY A 228 29.54 -8.94 -9.40
CA GLY A 228 30.54 -9.08 -8.31
C GLY A 228 30.20 -10.03 -7.13
N PRO A 229 31.15 -10.83 -6.60
CA PRO A 229 30.91 -11.45 -5.30
C PRO A 229 30.57 -10.35 -4.26
N PRO A 230 29.63 -10.59 -3.33
CA PRO A 230 29.31 -9.60 -2.31
C PRO A 230 30.57 -9.21 -1.54
N PRO A 231 30.71 -7.95 -1.09
CA PRO A 231 31.91 -7.52 -0.38
C PRO A 231 32.23 -8.45 0.79
N ALA A 232 33.53 -8.71 1.00
CA ALA A 232 34.00 -9.52 2.11
C ALA A 232 33.40 -8.99 3.44
N ASN A 233 32.92 -9.90 4.28
CA ASN A 233 32.27 -9.62 5.57
C ASN A 233 30.91 -8.89 5.52
N SER A 234 30.34 -8.62 4.33
CA SER A 234 28.96 -8.13 4.24
C SER A 234 27.97 -9.17 4.80
N PRO A 235 26.80 -8.75 5.33
CA PRO A 235 25.76 -9.68 5.75
C PRO A 235 25.38 -10.68 4.65
N LEU A 236 25.37 -10.24 3.39
CA LEU A 236 25.06 -11.10 2.25
C LEU A 236 26.15 -12.15 2.00
N GLN A 237 27.44 -11.80 2.10
CA GLN A 237 28.53 -12.76 2.02
C GLN A 237 28.45 -13.78 3.16
N GLN A 238 28.13 -13.33 4.39
CA GLN A 238 27.94 -14.24 5.54
C GLN A 238 26.76 -15.21 5.34
N MET A 239 25.63 -14.72 4.82
CA MET A 239 24.49 -15.58 4.49
C MET A 239 24.83 -16.57 3.38
N LEU A 240 25.56 -16.14 2.35
CA LEU A 240 26.03 -17.02 1.28
C LEU A 240 26.97 -18.11 1.80
N ASP A 241 27.90 -17.75 2.68
CA ASP A 241 28.83 -18.70 3.31
C ASP A 241 28.07 -19.70 4.20
N MET A 242 27.08 -19.24 4.95
CA MET A 242 26.20 -20.11 5.74
C MET A 242 25.43 -21.10 4.86
N VAL A 243 24.83 -20.63 3.75
CA VAL A 243 24.11 -21.49 2.79
C VAL A 243 25.05 -22.52 2.14
N ARG A 244 26.28 -22.12 1.80
CA ARG A 244 27.29 -23.03 1.25
C ARG A 244 27.76 -24.07 2.27
N ALA A 245 27.82 -23.72 3.55
CA ALA A 245 28.19 -24.64 4.63
C ALA A 245 27.05 -25.61 5.01
N TRP A 246 25.80 -25.33 4.62
CA TRP A 246 24.63 -26.10 5.03
C TRP A 246 24.72 -27.60 4.71
N PRO A 247 25.14 -28.07 3.52
CA PRO A 247 25.24 -29.49 3.23
C PRO A 247 26.24 -30.22 4.14
N ALA A 248 27.35 -29.58 4.48
CA ALA A 248 28.35 -30.14 5.39
C ALA A 248 27.83 -30.24 6.83
N LEU A 249 27.09 -29.23 7.28
CA LEU A 249 26.41 -29.27 8.58
C LEU A 249 25.39 -30.40 8.64
N VAL A 250 24.56 -30.55 7.61
CA VAL A 250 23.58 -31.66 7.51
C VAL A 250 24.31 -33.00 7.62
N ALA A 251 25.41 -33.20 6.90
CA ALA A 251 26.18 -34.44 6.95
C ALA A 251 26.74 -34.73 8.37
N GLN A 252 27.25 -33.71 9.07
CA GLN A 252 27.73 -33.87 10.44
C GLN A 252 26.61 -34.23 11.42
N VAL A 253 25.46 -33.56 11.32
CA VAL A 253 24.29 -33.86 12.16
C VAL A 253 23.79 -35.28 11.89
N THR A 254 23.73 -35.71 10.63
CA THR A 254 23.37 -37.09 10.27
C THR A 254 24.35 -38.08 10.89
N ALA A 255 25.66 -37.83 10.78
CA ALA A 255 26.69 -38.70 11.37
C ALA A 255 26.57 -38.81 12.90
N LEU A 256 26.29 -37.70 13.59
CA LEU A 256 26.07 -37.70 15.03
C LEU A 256 24.77 -38.39 15.41
N SER A 257 23.70 -38.20 14.63
CA SER A 257 22.39 -38.84 14.91
C SER A 257 22.42 -40.36 14.80
N GLY A 258 23.33 -40.90 13.99
CA GLY A 258 23.54 -42.35 13.86
C GLY A 258 24.64 -42.90 14.77
N LYS A 259 25.28 -42.05 15.58
CA LYS A 259 26.34 -42.49 16.49
C LYS A 259 25.72 -42.99 17.79
N ASP A 260 26.11 -44.19 18.20
CA ASP A 260 25.86 -44.63 19.56
C ASP A 260 26.85 -43.93 20.51
N PHE A 261 26.30 -43.21 21.48
CA PHE A 261 27.09 -42.51 22.49
C PHE A 261 27.19 -43.30 23.79
N THR A 262 26.49 -44.43 23.88
CA THR A 262 26.53 -45.32 25.03
C THR A 262 27.44 -46.48 24.70
N ASP A 263 28.37 -46.79 25.61
CA ASP A 263 29.11 -48.04 25.55
C ASP A 263 28.56 -48.92 26.67
N GLU A 264 27.54 -49.72 26.35
CA GLU A 264 26.92 -50.62 27.32
C GLU A 264 27.91 -51.63 27.87
N GLN A 265 28.91 -52.04 27.09
CA GLN A 265 29.94 -52.97 27.55
C GLN A 265 30.83 -52.33 28.61
N GLN A 266 31.23 -51.08 28.41
CA GLN A 266 32.00 -50.34 29.40
C GLN A 266 31.19 -50.07 30.67
N ILE A 267 29.90 -49.73 30.54
CA ILE A 267 28.99 -49.56 31.68
C ILE A 267 28.85 -50.86 32.46
N VAL A 268 28.56 -51.97 31.78
CA VAL A 268 28.45 -53.30 32.41
C VAL A 268 29.76 -53.68 33.10
N THR A 269 30.90 -53.48 32.43
CA THR A 269 32.23 -53.75 33.01
C THR A 269 32.47 -52.93 34.28
N GLY A 270 32.14 -51.64 34.27
CA GLY A 270 32.28 -50.76 35.43
C GLY A 270 31.35 -51.16 36.59
N VAL A 271 30.09 -51.50 36.28
CA VAL A 271 29.11 -51.95 37.28
C VAL A 271 29.56 -53.26 37.92
N LEU A 272 30.01 -54.23 37.12
CA LEU A 272 30.49 -55.52 37.62
C LEU A 272 31.80 -55.39 38.42
N ALA A 273 32.69 -54.47 38.04
CA ALA A 273 33.90 -54.20 38.82
C ALA A 273 33.61 -53.69 40.25
N GLY A 274 32.47 -53.00 40.45
CA GLY A 274 32.03 -52.51 41.76
C GLY A 274 31.13 -53.46 42.54
N LEU A 275 30.68 -54.57 41.94
CA LEU A 275 29.77 -55.53 42.52
C LEU A 275 30.47 -56.88 42.70
N PRO A 276 31.06 -57.16 43.88
CA PRO A 276 31.68 -58.45 44.12
C PRO A 276 30.61 -59.57 44.07
N PRO A 277 30.97 -60.80 43.65
CA PRO A 277 30.02 -61.89 43.44
C PRO A 277 29.07 -62.14 44.61
N GLU A 278 29.52 -61.92 45.85
CA GLU A 278 28.73 -62.10 47.07
C GLU A 278 27.59 -61.09 47.18
N LYS A 279 27.81 -59.84 46.75
CA LYS A 279 26.75 -58.82 46.71
C LYS A 279 25.75 -59.08 45.59
N ILE A 280 26.22 -59.60 44.46
CA ILE A 280 25.34 -60.03 43.37
C ILE A 280 24.46 -61.19 43.87
N ALA A 281 25.05 -62.21 44.49
CA ALA A 281 24.34 -63.36 45.04
C ALA A 281 23.32 -62.95 46.11
N ALA A 282 23.66 -62.01 47.00
CA ALA A 282 22.76 -61.53 48.05
C ALA A 282 21.55 -60.73 47.50
N ALA A 283 21.68 -60.13 46.31
CA ALA A 283 20.62 -59.35 45.68
C ALA A 283 19.66 -60.21 44.84
N ILE A 284 20.03 -61.44 44.50
CA ILE A 284 19.16 -62.35 43.73
C ILE A 284 18.07 -62.92 44.65
N PRO A 285 16.76 -62.76 44.31
CA PRO A 285 15.68 -63.36 45.08
C PRO A 285 15.87 -64.88 45.26
N PRO A 286 15.60 -65.44 46.45
CA PRO A 286 15.86 -66.86 46.73
C PRO A 286 15.16 -67.86 45.81
N GLN A 287 14.08 -67.45 45.15
CA GLN A 287 13.39 -68.28 44.16
C GLN A 287 14.19 -68.35 42.85
N ILE A 288 14.65 -67.20 42.33
CA ILE A 288 15.45 -67.15 41.10
C ILE A 288 16.80 -67.86 41.29
N ALA A 289 17.43 -67.72 42.45
CA ALA A 289 18.67 -68.44 42.75
C ALA A 289 18.49 -69.97 42.68
N ARG A 290 17.34 -70.48 43.17
CA ARG A 290 16.98 -71.90 43.07
C ARG A 290 16.74 -72.31 41.63
N ASP A 291 15.94 -71.55 40.89
CA ASP A 291 15.62 -71.86 39.50
C ASP A 291 16.89 -71.91 38.62
N VAL A 292 17.85 -71.00 38.86
CA VAL A 292 19.16 -71.00 38.17
C VAL A 292 20.01 -72.21 38.57
N ALA A 293 20.05 -72.55 39.86
CA ALA A 293 20.80 -73.71 40.34
C ALA A 293 20.23 -75.03 39.77
N ASP A 294 18.91 -75.16 39.72
CA ASP A 294 18.21 -76.32 39.16
C ASP A 294 18.48 -76.44 37.65
N GLU A 295 18.43 -75.34 36.90
CA GLU A 295 18.74 -75.32 35.47
C GLU A 295 20.21 -75.65 35.18
N LEU A 296 21.16 -75.16 36.00
CA LEU A 296 22.57 -75.51 35.88
C LEU A 296 22.80 -76.99 36.18
N SER A 297 22.19 -77.54 37.23
CA SER A 297 22.23 -78.98 37.55
C SER A 297 21.68 -79.83 36.40
N ARG A 298 20.55 -79.42 35.82
CA ARG A 298 19.93 -80.12 34.68
C ARG A 298 20.86 -80.14 33.46
N ARG A 299 21.57 -79.02 33.19
CA ARG A 299 22.49 -78.92 32.06
C ARG A 299 23.81 -79.67 32.27
N LEU A 300 24.30 -79.75 33.49
CA LEU A 300 25.54 -80.47 33.80
C LEU A 300 25.36 -81.99 33.87
N THR A 301 24.12 -82.45 34.05
CA THR A 301 23.75 -83.88 34.09
C THR A 301 23.23 -84.44 32.76
N ALA A 302 23.02 -83.56 31.76
CA ALA A 302 22.68 -83.89 30.38
C ALA A 302 23.93 -83.94 29.49
#